data_AF-A0A453FYU4-F1
#
_entry.id   AF-A0A453FYU4-F1
#
_cell.length_a   1.000
_cell.length_b   1.000
_cell.length_c   1.000
_cell.angle_alpha   90.00
_cell.angle_beta   90.00
_cell.angle_gamma   90.00
#
_symmetry.space_group_name_H-M   'P 1'
#
loop_
_entity.id
_entity.type
_entity.pdbx_description
1 polymer ?
#
loop_
_entity_poly.entity_id
_entity_poly.type
_entity_poly.pdbx_seq_one_letter_code
_entity_poly.pdbx_strand_id
1 'polypeptide(L)'
;MMVIIFALYLRKIKLFGYRVFLIYAVPLGLGITWAVAFALTASGVYSYKDTSHALRVSPWFRFPYPLQWGTPVFNWKMGLVMCLVSVIASVDSVGSYHASSLFVATRPPTAGIVSRGIGVEGISTVLAGLWGTGVGSATITENVHTIAVTKMGSRKAVGFGAIVLILLSLVGKVGAFIASIPDVMVAALLCFMWAILCALGLSNLRYGATGSSRNSIVVGLALFLSLSVPSYFQQYGLLPNTNSSVPTYFQPYNVASHGPVDTGFGGVNYVLNTVLSLNMVIAFLVAVILDNTVPGGRQERGLYVWSEAEEATREPSFLKDYELPFKIGRAFWWVKCMGL
;
A
#
# COMPACT_ATOMS: atom_id res chain seq x y z
N MET A 1 -18.05 -10.88 -3.18
CA MET A 1 -19.52 -10.64 -3.10
C MET A 1 -19.95 -10.21 -1.70
N MET A 2 -19.74 -10.99 -0.63
CA MET A 2 -20.20 -10.62 0.73
C MET A 2 -19.71 -9.27 1.24
N VAL A 3 -18.41 -8.96 1.04
CA VAL A 3 -17.85 -7.65 1.41
C VAL A 3 -18.55 -6.49 0.70
N ILE A 4 -18.93 -6.67 -0.57
CA ILE A 4 -19.65 -5.68 -1.38
C ILE A 4 -21.07 -5.48 -0.83
N ILE A 5 -21.75 -6.57 -0.47
CA ILE A 5 -23.09 -6.54 0.13
C ILE A 5 -23.04 -5.76 1.46
N PHE A 6 -22.06 -6.02 2.32
CA PHE A 6 -21.91 -5.29 3.58
C PHE A 6 -21.54 -3.82 3.37
N ALA A 7 -20.58 -3.54 2.50
CA ALA A 7 -20.05 -2.19 2.30
C ALA A 7 -20.99 -1.25 1.53
N LEU A 8 -21.79 -1.76 0.58
CA LEU A 8 -22.67 -0.95 -0.26
C LEU A 8 -24.15 -1.03 0.16
N TYR A 9 -24.67 -2.23 0.39
CA TYR A 9 -26.11 -2.43 0.59
C TYR A 9 -26.51 -2.33 2.07
N LEU A 10 -25.70 -2.87 2.98
CA LEU A 10 -26.00 -2.89 4.42
C LEU A 10 -25.34 -1.73 5.19
N ARG A 11 -24.71 -0.78 4.49
CA ARG A 11 -24.00 0.38 5.06
C ARG A 11 -24.83 1.26 5.99
N LYS A 12 -26.14 1.37 5.75
CA LYS A 12 -27.04 2.22 6.54
C LYS A 12 -27.56 1.54 7.81
N ILE A 13 -27.37 0.23 7.96
CA ILE A 13 -27.85 -0.53 9.12
C ILE A 13 -26.96 -0.22 10.32
N LYS A 14 -27.59 0.28 11.39
CA LYS A 14 -26.93 0.49 12.67
C LYS A 14 -27.26 -0.69 13.58
N LEU A 15 -26.23 -1.43 14.00
CA LEU A 15 -26.36 -2.43 15.06
C LEU A 15 -25.88 -1.78 16.35
N PHE A 16 -26.70 -1.79 17.41
CA PHE A 16 -26.37 -1.16 18.70
C PHE A 16 -25.92 0.31 18.60
N GLY A 17 -26.45 1.06 17.62
CA GLY A 17 -26.10 2.47 17.38
C GLY A 17 -24.82 2.68 16.54
N TYR A 18 -24.03 1.63 16.30
CA TYR A 18 -22.79 1.68 15.51
C TYR A 18 -23.00 1.18 14.09
N ARG A 19 -22.28 1.77 13.12
CA ARG A 19 -22.29 1.33 11.71
C ARG A 19 -21.33 0.14 11.51
N VAL A 20 -21.63 -0.98 12.18
CA VAL A 20 -20.77 -2.17 12.25
C VAL A 20 -20.43 -2.71 10.85
N PHE A 21 -21.43 -2.81 9.96
CA PHE A 21 -21.23 -3.34 8.61
C PHE A 21 -20.34 -2.46 7.71
N LEU A 22 -20.21 -1.18 8.02
CA LEU A 22 -19.35 -0.26 7.26
C LEU A 22 -17.89 -0.36 7.69
N ILE A 23 -17.64 -0.46 9.00
CA ILE A 23 -16.29 -0.48 9.58
C ILE A 23 -15.69 -1.89 9.48
N TYR A 24 -16.50 -2.93 9.71
CA TYR A 24 -16.06 -4.31 9.77
C TYR A 24 -16.44 -5.13 8.53
N ALA A 25 -16.77 -4.48 7.40
CA ALA A 25 -17.21 -5.14 6.16
C ALA A 25 -16.25 -6.26 5.72
N VAL A 26 -14.95 -5.98 5.80
CA VAL A 26 -13.86 -6.88 5.39
C VAL A 26 -13.72 -8.07 6.35
N PRO A 27 -13.47 -7.90 7.66
CA PRO A 27 -13.35 -9.03 8.59
C PRO A 27 -14.66 -9.82 8.74
N LEU A 28 -15.82 -9.17 8.71
CA LEU A 28 -17.13 -9.84 8.80
C LEU A 28 -17.42 -10.63 7.51
N GLY A 29 -17.11 -10.07 6.35
CA GLY A 29 -17.17 -10.77 5.07
C GLY A 29 -16.25 -12.00 5.03
N LEU A 30 -15.03 -11.86 5.57
CA LEU A 30 -14.09 -12.97 5.69
C LEU A 30 -14.62 -14.06 6.62
N GLY A 31 -15.08 -13.69 7.82
CA GLY A 31 -15.59 -14.63 8.82
C GLY A 31 -16.79 -15.42 8.32
N ILE A 32 -17.73 -14.78 7.63
CA ILE A 32 -18.90 -15.46 7.03
C ILE A 32 -18.47 -16.39 5.89
N THR A 33 -17.59 -15.92 5.01
CA THR A 33 -17.10 -16.75 3.89
C THR A 33 -16.37 -17.99 4.42
N TRP A 34 -15.59 -17.81 5.49
CA TRP A 34 -14.88 -18.89 6.16
C TRP A 34 -15.83 -19.88 6.84
N ALA A 35 -16.87 -19.40 7.52
CA ALA A 35 -17.90 -20.25 8.13
C ALA A 35 -18.67 -21.06 7.08
N VAL A 36 -19.02 -20.45 5.94
CA VAL A 36 -19.67 -21.15 4.82
C VAL A 36 -18.74 -22.19 4.20
N ALA A 37 -17.46 -21.86 4.00
CA ALA A 37 -16.47 -22.81 3.49
C ALA A 37 -16.31 -24.01 4.44
N PHE A 38 -16.29 -23.76 5.75
CA PHE A 38 -16.26 -24.82 6.76
C PHE A 38 -17.53 -25.69 6.71
N ALA A 39 -18.72 -25.09 6.61
CA ALA A 39 -19.97 -25.82 6.51
C ALA A 39 -20.05 -26.70 5.25
N LEU A 40 -19.61 -26.19 4.09
CA LEU A 40 -19.55 -26.93 2.83
C LEU A 40 -18.51 -28.06 2.85
N THR A 41 -17.44 -27.87 3.63
CA THR A 41 -16.44 -28.91 3.87
C THR A 41 -17.00 -30.02 4.77
N ALA A 42 -17.68 -29.64 5.85
CA ALA A 42 -18.33 -30.57 6.77
C ALA A 42 -19.46 -31.36 6.10
N SER A 43 -20.18 -30.77 5.13
CA SER A 43 -21.22 -31.45 4.36
C SER A 43 -20.67 -32.35 3.24
N GLY A 44 -19.34 -32.49 3.11
CA GLY A 44 -18.69 -33.35 2.11
C GLY A 44 -18.78 -32.86 0.66
N VAL A 45 -19.31 -31.65 0.43
CA VAL A 45 -19.47 -31.06 -0.92
C VAL A 45 -18.14 -30.52 -1.43
N TYR A 46 -17.25 -30.13 -0.52
CA TYR A 46 -15.94 -29.57 -0.85
C TYR A 46 -14.85 -30.23 0.02
N SER A 47 -13.77 -30.70 -0.59
CA SER A 47 -12.62 -31.24 0.15
C SER A 47 -11.59 -30.14 0.34
N TYR A 48 -11.62 -29.50 1.51
CA TYR A 48 -10.61 -28.54 1.89
C TYR A 48 -9.37 -29.28 2.42
N LYS A 49 -8.17 -28.93 1.93
CA LYS A 49 -6.91 -29.47 2.47
C LYS A 49 -6.85 -29.12 3.96
N ASP A 50 -6.84 -30.14 4.80
CA ASP A 50 -6.92 -30.00 6.24
C ASP A 50 -5.66 -29.29 6.78
N THR A 51 -5.76 -27.98 6.99
CA THR A 51 -4.69 -27.13 7.54
C THR A 51 -4.62 -27.22 9.08
N SER A 52 -5.42 -28.10 9.70
CA SER A 52 -5.40 -28.37 11.14
C SER A 52 -4.02 -28.80 11.65
N HIS A 53 -3.20 -29.41 10.80
CA HIS A 53 -1.82 -29.77 11.12
C HIS A 53 -0.95 -28.54 11.44
N ALA A 54 -1.04 -27.47 10.66
CA ALA A 54 -0.29 -26.23 10.91
C ALA A 54 -0.70 -25.57 12.24
N LEU A 55 -2.00 -25.62 12.57
CA LEU A 55 -2.51 -25.11 13.84
C LEU A 55 -2.13 -25.99 15.03
N ARG A 56 -1.99 -27.31 14.86
CA ARG A 56 -1.56 -28.23 15.92
C ARG A 56 -0.06 -28.12 16.21
N VAL A 57 0.77 -28.09 15.18
CA VAL A 57 2.24 -28.14 15.29
C VAL A 57 2.87 -26.77 15.61
N SER A 58 2.17 -25.67 15.36
CA SER A 58 2.70 -24.33 15.64
C SER A 58 2.93 -24.08 17.14
N PRO A 59 4.06 -23.45 17.54
CA PRO A 59 4.29 -23.08 18.92
C PRO A 59 3.30 -21.99 19.36
N TRP A 60 2.96 -21.98 20.65
CA TRP A 60 2.10 -20.95 21.22
C TRP A 60 2.73 -19.56 21.16
N PHE A 61 4.02 -19.48 21.47
CA PHE A 61 4.79 -18.25 21.42
C PHE A 61 5.99 -18.41 20.49
N ARG A 62 6.18 -17.45 19.59
CA ARG A 62 7.34 -17.37 18.70
C ARG A 62 7.83 -15.93 18.67
N PHE A 63 9.03 -15.71 19.20
CA PHE A 63 9.69 -14.42 19.09
C PHE A 63 10.47 -14.37 17.76
N PRO A 64 10.19 -13.43 16.86
CA PRO A 64 10.98 -13.27 15.66
C PRO A 64 12.30 -12.57 15.99
N TYR A 65 13.43 -13.17 15.60
CA TYR A 65 14.76 -12.57 15.78
C TYR A 65 15.21 -11.87 14.50
N PRO A 66 15.98 -10.77 14.59
CA PRO A 66 16.58 -10.16 13.42
C PRO A 66 17.48 -11.18 12.71
N LEU A 67 17.50 -11.15 11.38
CA LEU A 67 18.32 -12.01 10.52
C LEU A 67 18.06 -13.52 10.65
N GLN A 68 16.94 -13.95 11.25
CA GLN A 68 16.63 -15.39 11.37
C GLN A 68 16.40 -16.10 10.02
N TRP A 69 16.20 -15.34 8.93
CA TRP A 69 16.04 -15.87 7.57
C TRP A 69 17.31 -15.75 6.71
N GLY A 70 18.42 -15.30 7.29
CA GLY A 70 19.71 -15.12 6.61
C GLY A 70 20.23 -13.69 6.62
N THR A 71 21.48 -13.53 6.22
CA THR A 71 22.13 -12.21 6.07
C THR A 71 21.68 -11.52 4.79
N PRO A 72 21.56 -10.17 4.77
CA PRO A 72 21.16 -9.44 3.57
C PRO A 72 22.18 -9.65 2.44
N VAL A 73 21.70 -10.12 1.28
CA VAL A 73 22.50 -10.27 0.07
C VAL A 73 22.17 -9.12 -0.87
N PHE A 74 23.19 -8.37 -1.30
CA PHE A 74 22.99 -7.22 -2.18
C PHE A 74 23.09 -7.61 -3.66
N ASN A 75 22.00 -7.45 -4.39
CA ASN A 75 21.99 -7.52 -5.85
C ASN A 75 21.70 -6.14 -6.42
N TRP A 76 22.69 -5.53 -7.08
CA TRP A 76 22.58 -4.16 -7.58
C TRP A 76 21.42 -3.98 -8.57
N LYS A 77 21.09 -5.01 -9.37
CA LYS A 77 19.99 -4.95 -10.36
C LYS A 77 18.64 -4.78 -9.67
N MET A 78 18.38 -5.62 -8.66
CA MET A 78 17.16 -5.54 -7.83
C MET A 78 17.17 -4.27 -6.98
N GLY A 79 18.34 -3.87 -6.47
CA GLY A 79 18.51 -2.64 -5.71
C GLY A 79 18.01 -1.41 -6.47
N LEU A 80 18.38 -1.27 -7.75
CA LEU A 80 17.90 -0.16 -8.60
C LEU A 80 16.39 -0.20 -8.83
N VAL A 81 15.82 -1.38 -9.13
CA VAL A 81 14.37 -1.54 -9.29
C VAL A 81 13.63 -1.14 -8.02
N MET A 82 14.10 -1.63 -6.86
CA MET A 82 13.49 -1.33 -5.56
C MET A 82 13.65 0.13 -5.15
N CYS A 83 14.75 0.80 -5.53
CA CYS A 83 14.89 2.25 -5.33
C CYS A 83 13.77 3.01 -6.05
N LEU A 84 13.48 2.67 -7.31
CA LEU A 84 12.41 3.30 -8.09
C LEU A 84 11.03 3.03 -7.48
N VAL A 85 10.77 1.78 -7.09
CA VAL A 85 9.52 1.39 -6.40
C VAL A 85 9.36 2.17 -5.08
N SER A 86 10.44 2.37 -4.33
CA SER A 86 10.42 3.13 -3.07
C SER A 86 10.09 4.61 -3.27
N VAL A 87 10.57 5.22 -4.36
CA VAL A 87 10.19 6.60 -4.71
C VAL A 87 8.70 6.70 -5.00
N ILE A 88 8.14 5.75 -5.76
CA ILE A 88 6.71 5.73 -6.09
C ILE A 88 5.86 5.50 -4.83
N ALA A 89 6.28 4.58 -3.95
CA ALA A 89 5.62 4.34 -2.67
C ALA A 89 5.65 5.59 -1.75
N SER A 90 6.74 6.37 -1.82
CA SER A 90 6.83 7.64 -1.09
C SER A 90 5.78 8.64 -1.60
N VAL A 91 5.56 8.72 -2.92
CA VAL A 91 4.54 9.60 -3.52
C VAL A 91 3.13 9.22 -3.08
N ASP A 92 2.83 7.93 -3.00
CA ASP A 92 1.54 7.44 -2.47
C ASP A 92 1.36 7.81 -0.98
N SER A 93 2.43 7.71 -0.19
CA SER A 93 2.42 8.10 1.22
C SER A 93 2.21 9.59 1.42
N VAL A 94 2.78 10.45 0.56
CA VAL A 94 2.51 11.90 0.55
C VAL A 94 1.01 12.20 0.35
N GLY A 95 0.38 11.52 -0.61
CA GLY A 95 -1.07 11.63 -0.84
C GLY A 95 -1.88 11.19 0.37
N SER A 96 -1.46 10.12 1.04
CA SER A 96 -2.08 9.60 2.26
C SER A 96 -1.97 10.55 3.45
N TYR A 97 -0.83 11.23 3.63
CA TYR A 97 -0.65 12.25 4.67
C TYR A 97 -1.60 13.43 4.47
N HIS A 98 -1.70 13.91 3.23
CA HIS A 98 -2.60 15.00 2.89
C HIS A 98 -4.07 14.62 3.14
N ALA A 99 -4.51 13.47 2.63
CA ALA A 99 -5.87 12.98 2.87
C ALA A 99 -6.19 12.78 4.36
N SER A 100 -5.23 12.25 5.13
CA SER A 100 -5.38 12.10 6.59
C SER A 100 -5.55 13.43 7.30
N SER A 101 -4.75 14.44 6.94
CA SER A 101 -4.84 15.77 7.55
C SER A 101 -6.21 16.41 7.35
N LEU A 102 -6.79 16.22 6.15
CA LEU A 102 -8.12 16.72 5.82
C LEU A 102 -9.23 16.02 6.62
N PHE A 103 -9.15 14.69 6.79
CA PHE A 103 -10.16 13.94 7.53
C PHE A 103 -10.15 14.21 9.04
N VAL A 104 -8.99 14.58 9.59
CA VAL A 104 -8.83 14.99 11.00
C VAL A 104 -9.11 16.49 11.18
N ALA A 105 -9.46 17.22 10.11
CA ALA A 105 -9.69 18.66 10.11
C ALA A 105 -8.48 19.47 10.61
N THR A 106 -7.28 18.99 10.29
CA THR A 106 -6.01 19.67 10.56
C THR A 106 -5.50 20.37 9.30
N ARG A 107 -4.60 21.34 9.47
CA ARG A 107 -3.95 22.03 8.34
C ARG A 107 -3.06 21.05 7.55
N PRO A 108 -2.86 21.27 6.23
CA PRO A 108 -2.07 20.38 5.38
C PRO A 108 -0.62 20.28 5.87
N PRO A 109 0.03 19.11 5.72
CA PRO A 109 1.40 18.91 6.19
C PRO A 109 2.39 19.70 5.32
N THR A 110 3.37 20.34 5.97
CA THR A 110 4.45 21.06 5.29
C THR A 110 5.52 20.10 4.77
N ALA A 111 6.38 20.56 3.85
CA ALA A 111 7.45 19.75 3.30
C ALA A 111 8.38 19.14 4.37
N GLY A 112 8.66 19.88 5.47
CA GLY A 112 9.45 19.37 6.59
C GLY A 112 8.76 18.22 7.34
N ILE A 113 7.45 18.32 7.56
CA ILE A 113 6.65 17.27 8.21
C ILE A 113 6.59 16.01 7.33
N VAL A 114 6.37 16.20 6.03
CA VAL A 114 6.35 15.11 5.05
C VAL A 114 7.70 14.40 5.00
N SER A 115 8.80 15.16 4.97
CA SER A 115 10.17 14.60 4.98
C SER A 115 10.44 13.76 6.23
N ARG A 116 9.97 14.21 7.40
CA ARG A 116 10.03 13.42 8.66
C ARG A 116 9.27 12.11 8.54
N GLY A 117 8.05 12.15 8.01
CA GLY A 117 7.21 10.96 7.81
C GLY A 117 7.90 9.92 6.93
N ILE A 118 8.34 10.33 5.74
CA ILE A 118 9.05 9.46 4.78
C ILE A 118 10.35 8.93 5.39
N GLY A 119 11.09 9.75 6.14
CA GLY A 119 12.31 9.30 6.83
C GLY A 119 12.05 8.18 7.84
N VAL A 120 10.95 8.28 8.61
CA VAL A 120 10.54 7.22 9.55
C VAL A 120 10.07 5.97 8.80
N GLU A 121 9.36 6.11 7.68
CA GLU A 121 9.00 4.99 6.82
C GLU A 121 10.23 4.24 6.29
N GLY A 122 11.26 4.97 5.84
CA GLY A 122 12.54 4.39 5.42
C GLY A 122 13.22 3.60 6.53
N ILE A 123 13.31 4.15 7.74
CA ILE A 123 13.86 3.45 8.90
C ILE A 123 13.03 2.19 9.22
N SER A 124 11.70 2.30 9.20
CA SER A 124 10.82 1.16 9.45
C SER A 124 10.96 0.06 8.39
N THR A 125 11.23 0.43 7.13
CA THR A 125 11.51 -0.50 6.03
C THR A 125 12.83 -1.24 6.24
N VAL A 126 13.88 -0.55 6.70
CA VAL A 126 15.16 -1.19 7.04
C VAL A 126 14.96 -2.20 8.18
N LEU A 127 14.23 -1.82 9.23
CA LEU A 127 13.91 -2.72 10.34
C LEU A 127 13.07 -3.93 9.88
N ALA A 128 12.08 -3.70 9.01
CA ALA A 128 11.25 -4.76 8.44
C ALA A 128 12.09 -5.75 7.62
N GLY A 129 13.03 -5.25 6.81
CA GLY A 129 13.99 -6.07 6.07
C GLY A 129 14.90 -6.93 6.97
N LEU A 130 15.41 -6.35 8.07
CA LEU A 130 16.20 -7.11 9.06
C LEU A 130 15.37 -8.20 9.76
N TRP A 131 14.09 -7.92 10.02
CA TRP A 131 13.12 -8.88 10.55
C TRP A 131 12.44 -9.72 9.45
N GLY A 132 13.02 -9.79 8.25
CA GLY A 132 12.65 -10.75 7.20
C GLY A 132 11.20 -10.69 6.74
N THR A 133 10.54 -9.53 6.85
CA THR A 133 9.18 -9.35 6.31
C THR A 133 9.13 -9.53 4.79
N GLY A 134 10.27 -9.31 4.10
CA GLY A 134 10.39 -9.41 2.64
C GLY A 134 9.68 -8.28 1.88
N VAL A 135 9.03 -7.35 2.60
CA VAL A 135 8.28 -6.20 2.06
C VAL A 135 8.62 -4.94 2.83
N GLY A 136 8.60 -3.81 2.13
CA GLY A 136 8.80 -2.49 2.73
C GLY A 136 7.60 -2.03 3.56
N SER A 137 7.85 -1.05 4.43
CA SER A 137 6.83 -0.40 5.23
C SER A 137 6.41 0.90 4.53
N ALA A 138 5.11 1.10 4.38
CA ALA A 138 4.52 2.28 3.77
C ALA A 138 3.24 2.67 4.52
N THR A 139 2.77 3.90 4.33
CA THR A 139 1.51 4.34 4.92
C THR A 139 0.31 3.60 4.28
N ILE A 140 -0.51 3.00 5.13
CA ILE A 140 -1.68 2.21 4.74
C ILE A 140 -2.87 3.15 4.47
N THR A 141 -3.23 3.34 3.20
CA THR A 141 -4.36 4.20 2.76
C THR A 141 -5.71 3.75 3.35
N GLU A 142 -5.86 2.47 3.67
CA GLU A 142 -7.05 1.88 4.27
C GLU A 142 -7.29 2.40 5.69
N ASN A 143 -6.21 2.70 6.42
CA ASN A 143 -6.31 3.33 7.74
C ASN A 143 -6.82 4.77 7.61
N VAL A 144 -6.42 5.48 6.55
CA VAL A 144 -6.94 6.82 6.23
C VAL A 144 -8.45 6.76 5.95
N HIS A 145 -8.91 5.77 5.19
CA HIS A 145 -10.34 5.53 4.97
C HIS A 145 -11.08 5.24 6.29
N THR A 146 -10.48 4.44 7.17
CA THR A 146 -11.07 4.12 8.47
C THR A 146 -11.22 5.36 9.35
N ILE A 147 -10.26 6.28 9.35
CA ILE A 147 -10.37 7.59 10.03
C ILE A 147 -11.53 8.40 9.44
N ALA A 148 -11.66 8.44 8.11
CA ALA A 148 -12.74 9.16 7.43
C ALA A 148 -14.15 8.67 7.83
N VAL A 149 -14.29 7.35 8.05
CA VAL A 149 -15.55 6.69 8.43
C VAL A 149 -15.83 6.79 9.93
N THR A 150 -14.84 6.48 10.77
CA THR A 150 -14.99 6.42 12.23
C THR A 150 -14.98 7.80 12.88
N LYS A 151 -14.48 8.83 12.18
CA LYS A 151 -14.27 10.18 12.71
C LYS A 151 -13.36 10.21 13.95
N MET A 152 -12.44 9.24 14.02
CA MET A 152 -11.55 9.05 15.17
C MET A 152 -10.09 9.25 14.72
N GLY A 153 -9.55 10.45 14.97
CA GLY A 153 -8.18 10.83 14.60
C GLY A 153 -7.17 10.76 15.75
N SER A 154 -7.45 10.01 16.82
CA SER A 154 -6.59 10.02 18.02
C SER A 154 -5.37 9.13 17.87
N ARG A 155 -4.18 9.70 18.13
CA ARG A 155 -2.90 8.98 18.15
C ARG A 155 -2.87 7.82 19.15
N LYS A 156 -3.62 7.94 20.26
CA LYS A 156 -3.69 6.90 21.30
C LYS A 156 -4.34 5.61 20.81
N ALA A 157 -5.36 5.70 19.95
CA ALA A 157 -5.98 4.51 19.38
C ALA A 157 -5.04 3.78 18.41
N VAL A 158 -4.31 4.54 17.58
CA VAL A 158 -3.29 3.97 16.68
C VAL A 158 -2.19 3.29 17.50
N GLY A 159 -1.70 3.93 18.57
CA GLY A 159 -0.69 3.34 19.47
C GLY A 159 -1.19 2.08 20.17
N PHE A 160 -2.43 2.06 20.66
CA PHE A 160 -3.04 0.87 21.23
C PHE A 160 -3.14 -0.28 20.21
N GLY A 161 -3.59 0.03 18.98
CA GLY A 161 -3.64 -0.93 17.88
C GLY A 161 -2.27 -1.53 17.56
N ALA A 162 -1.22 -0.69 17.52
CA ALA A 162 0.14 -1.15 17.30
C ALA A 162 0.63 -2.12 18.40
N ILE A 163 0.36 -1.82 19.67
CA ILE A 163 0.69 -2.71 20.80
C ILE A 163 -0.05 -4.04 20.66
N VAL A 164 -1.34 -4.03 20.34
CA VAL A 164 -2.13 -5.25 20.13
C VAL A 164 -1.56 -6.07 18.97
N LEU A 165 -1.21 -5.45 17.84
CA LEU A 165 -0.61 -6.16 16.70
C LEU A 165 0.75 -6.77 17.04
N ILE A 166 1.59 -6.06 17.83
CA ILE A 166 2.86 -6.61 18.31
C ILE A 166 2.61 -7.83 19.19
N LEU A 167 1.68 -7.75 20.15
CA LEU A 167 1.35 -8.88 21.02
C LEU A 167 0.80 -10.07 20.22
N LEU A 168 -0.07 -9.83 19.24
CA LEU A 168 -0.61 -10.87 18.35
C LEU A 168 0.48 -11.50 17.49
N SER A 169 1.48 -10.73 17.05
CA SER A 169 2.60 -11.26 16.26
C SER A 169 3.46 -12.27 17.03
N LEU A 170 3.50 -12.18 18.36
CA LEU A 170 4.23 -13.12 19.22
C LEU A 170 3.47 -14.45 19.39
N VAL A 171 2.16 -14.48 19.11
CA VAL A 171 1.34 -15.68 19.25
C VAL A 171 1.40 -16.51 17.97
N GLY A 172 2.21 -17.56 17.97
CA GLY A 172 2.44 -18.40 16.80
C GLY A 172 1.17 -19.08 16.27
N LYS A 173 0.20 -19.35 17.14
CA LYS A 173 -1.13 -19.86 16.76
C LYS A 173 -1.92 -18.88 15.90
N VAL A 174 -1.81 -17.58 16.16
CA VAL A 174 -2.47 -16.54 15.35
C VAL A 174 -1.84 -16.51 13.96
N GLY A 175 -0.51 -16.59 13.87
CA GLY A 175 0.19 -16.71 12.59
C GLY A 175 -0.20 -17.97 11.82
N ALA A 176 -0.31 -19.11 12.49
CA ALA A 176 -0.75 -20.37 11.88
C ALA A 176 -2.22 -20.32 11.42
N PHE A 177 -3.08 -19.63 12.17
CA PHE A 177 -4.46 -19.38 11.76
C PHE A 177 -4.52 -18.50 10.50
N ILE A 178 -3.74 -17.41 10.44
CA ILE A 178 -3.68 -16.56 9.24
C ILE A 178 -3.14 -17.34 8.04
N ALA A 179 -2.10 -18.17 8.25
CA ALA A 179 -1.55 -19.04 7.21
C ALA A 179 -2.52 -20.15 6.75
N SER A 180 -3.55 -20.46 7.56
CA SER A 180 -4.60 -21.39 7.17
C SER A 180 -5.65 -20.76 6.25
N ILE A 181 -5.65 -19.44 6.07
CA ILE A 181 -6.63 -18.77 5.20
C ILE A 181 -6.33 -19.16 3.74
N PRO A 182 -7.33 -19.65 2.97
CA PRO A 182 -7.15 -20.00 1.57
C PRO A 182 -6.69 -18.82 0.70
N ASP A 183 -5.77 -19.06 -0.22
CA ASP A 183 -5.23 -18.03 -1.13
C ASP A 183 -6.32 -17.34 -1.96
N VAL A 184 -7.37 -18.07 -2.34
CA VAL A 184 -8.51 -17.51 -3.10
C VAL A 184 -9.25 -16.45 -2.29
N MET A 185 -9.36 -16.63 -0.96
CA MET A 185 -9.99 -15.64 -0.09
C MET A 185 -9.08 -14.41 0.03
N VAL A 186 -7.78 -14.59 0.22
CA VAL A 186 -6.80 -13.50 0.27
C VAL A 186 -6.81 -12.69 -1.04
N ALA A 187 -6.82 -13.35 -2.19
CA ALA A 187 -6.90 -12.71 -3.50
C ALA A 187 -8.20 -11.89 -3.67
N ALA A 188 -9.33 -12.41 -3.20
CA ALA A 188 -10.60 -11.68 -3.25
C ALA A 188 -10.61 -10.43 -2.33
N LEU A 189 -10.01 -10.52 -1.14
CA LEU A 189 -9.83 -9.37 -0.24
C LEU A 189 -8.94 -8.31 -0.88
N LEU A 190 -7.82 -8.73 -1.46
CA LEU A 190 -6.89 -7.84 -2.17
C LEU A 190 -7.60 -7.13 -3.32
N CYS A 191 -8.41 -7.82 -4.13
CA CYS A 191 -9.17 -7.19 -5.22
C CYS A 191 -10.07 -6.05 -4.72
N PHE A 192 -10.76 -6.26 -3.59
CA PHE A 192 -11.58 -5.22 -2.97
C PHE A 192 -10.74 -4.06 -2.44
N MET A 193 -9.61 -4.37 -1.81
CA MET A 193 -8.66 -3.39 -1.29
C MET A 193 -8.13 -2.49 -2.41
N TRP A 194 -7.63 -3.08 -3.51
CA TRP A 194 -7.17 -2.35 -4.69
C TRP A 194 -8.26 -1.51 -5.33
N ALA A 195 -9.51 -1.99 -5.36
CA ALA A 195 -10.64 -1.21 -5.87
C ALA A 195 -10.92 0.05 -5.03
N ILE A 196 -10.81 -0.04 -3.70
CA ILE A 196 -10.92 1.13 -2.82
C ILE A 196 -9.73 2.08 -3.04
N LEU A 197 -8.50 1.57 -3.18
CA LEU A 197 -7.33 2.41 -3.49
C LEU A 197 -7.53 3.18 -4.80
N CYS A 198 -7.98 2.50 -5.87
CA CYS A 198 -8.29 3.15 -7.13
C CYS A 198 -9.36 4.25 -6.96
N ALA A 199 -10.42 3.97 -6.21
CA ALA A 199 -11.47 4.97 -5.94
C ALA A 199 -10.94 6.17 -5.15
N LEU A 200 -10.07 5.94 -4.17
CA LEU A 200 -9.43 7.01 -3.38
C LEU A 200 -8.50 7.84 -4.26
N GLY A 201 -7.66 7.22 -5.08
CA GLY A 201 -6.78 7.91 -6.04
C GLY A 201 -7.55 8.80 -7.01
N LEU A 202 -8.64 8.29 -7.60
CA LEU A 202 -9.53 9.08 -8.45
C LEU A 202 -10.23 10.21 -7.66
N SER A 203 -10.57 9.98 -6.40
CA SER A 203 -11.19 11.02 -5.56
C SER A 203 -10.24 12.18 -5.27
N ASN A 204 -8.93 11.93 -5.18
CA ASN A 204 -7.91 12.96 -4.99
C ASN A 204 -7.78 13.89 -6.20
N LEU A 205 -8.14 13.43 -7.40
CA LEU A 205 -8.13 14.30 -8.59
C LEU A 205 -9.07 15.50 -8.44
N ARG A 206 -10.11 15.40 -7.59
CA ARG A 206 -11.07 16.49 -7.33
C ARG A 206 -10.44 17.77 -6.77
N TYR A 207 -9.23 17.69 -6.19
CA TYR A 207 -8.51 18.86 -5.70
C TYR A 207 -7.85 19.68 -6.82
N GLY A 208 -7.71 19.11 -8.02
CA GLY A 208 -7.30 19.82 -9.23
C GLY A 208 -8.50 20.24 -10.09
N ALA A 209 -8.22 20.96 -11.18
CA ALA A 209 -9.24 21.32 -12.16
C ALA A 209 -9.62 20.10 -13.03
N THR A 210 -10.44 19.19 -12.51
CA THR A 210 -10.89 17.97 -13.23
C THR A 210 -11.71 18.27 -14.48
N GLY A 211 -12.25 19.49 -14.61
CA GLY A 211 -12.96 19.95 -15.80
C GLY A 211 -12.06 20.39 -16.95
N SER A 212 -10.74 20.49 -16.74
CA SER A 212 -9.79 20.85 -17.81
C SER A 212 -9.53 19.64 -18.72
N SER A 213 -9.57 19.87 -20.04
CA SER A 213 -9.26 18.85 -21.04
C SER A 213 -7.84 18.31 -20.87
N ARG A 214 -6.89 19.18 -20.49
CA ARG A 214 -5.51 18.82 -20.14
C ARG A 214 -5.46 17.70 -19.11
N ASN A 215 -6.03 17.93 -17.92
CA ASN A 215 -5.96 16.99 -16.81
C ASN A 215 -6.67 15.67 -17.14
N SER A 216 -7.80 15.72 -17.84
CA SER A 216 -8.53 14.52 -18.25
C SER A 216 -7.70 13.66 -19.21
N ILE A 217 -7.00 14.27 -20.17
CA ILE A 217 -6.11 13.56 -21.11
C ILE A 217 -4.90 12.97 -20.37
N VAL A 218 -4.27 13.73 -19.47
CA VAL A 218 -3.11 13.24 -18.68
C VAL A 218 -3.49 12.03 -17.84
N VAL A 219 -4.60 12.10 -17.10
CA VAL A 219 -5.09 10.98 -16.28
C VAL A 219 -5.48 9.79 -17.15
N GLY A 220 -6.22 10.02 -18.23
CA GLY A 220 -6.65 8.96 -19.14
C GLY A 220 -5.49 8.21 -19.78
N LEU A 221 -4.47 8.94 -20.27
CA LEU A 221 -3.26 8.36 -20.85
C LEU A 221 -2.44 7.61 -19.79
N ALA A 222 -2.26 8.18 -18.60
CA ALA A 222 -1.53 7.52 -17.52
C ALA A 222 -2.17 6.19 -17.13
N LEU A 223 -3.50 6.16 -16.96
CA LEU A 223 -4.24 4.94 -16.63
C LEU A 223 -4.17 3.91 -17.76
N PHE A 224 -4.42 4.32 -19.01
CA PHE A 224 -4.43 3.40 -20.14
C PHE A 224 -3.04 2.80 -20.42
N LEU A 225 -2.01 3.64 -20.49
CA LEU A 225 -0.64 3.18 -20.77
C LEU A 225 -0.09 2.35 -19.61
N SER A 226 -0.49 2.62 -18.36
CA SER A 226 -0.09 1.81 -17.20
C SER A 226 -0.61 0.38 -17.24
N LEU A 227 -1.67 0.10 -17.98
CA LEU A 227 -2.18 -1.25 -18.18
C LEU A 227 -1.65 -1.87 -19.47
N SER A 228 -1.52 -1.07 -20.53
CA SER A 228 -1.11 -1.55 -21.86
C SER A 228 0.38 -1.89 -21.95
N VAL A 229 1.27 -0.98 -21.52
CA VAL A 229 2.73 -1.16 -21.67
C VAL A 229 3.22 -2.35 -20.84
N PRO A 230 2.91 -2.46 -19.54
CA PRO A 230 3.35 -3.61 -18.75
C PRO A 230 2.81 -4.93 -19.25
N SER A 231 1.55 -4.97 -19.72
CA SER A 231 0.99 -6.18 -20.31
C SER A 231 1.78 -6.67 -21.52
N TYR A 232 2.36 -5.77 -22.31
CA TYR A 232 3.27 -6.14 -23.41
C TYR A 232 4.59 -6.72 -22.87
N PHE A 233 5.22 -6.07 -21.88
CA PHE A 233 6.49 -6.53 -21.30
C PHE A 233 6.36 -7.88 -20.57
N GLN A 234 5.24 -8.12 -19.88
CA GLN A 234 4.99 -9.36 -19.12
C GLN A 234 4.84 -10.59 -20.03
N GLN A 235 4.43 -10.43 -21.29
CA GLN A 235 4.28 -11.55 -22.24
C GLN A 235 5.61 -12.22 -22.61
N TYR A 236 6.73 -11.50 -22.56
CA TYR A 236 8.05 -12.00 -22.97
C TYR A 236 8.82 -12.71 -21.84
N GLY A 237 8.25 -12.78 -20.63
CA GLY A 237 8.95 -13.20 -19.40
C GLY A 237 8.83 -14.67 -19.04
N LEU A 238 8.33 -15.54 -19.93
CA LEU A 238 8.12 -16.95 -19.61
C LEU A 238 9.02 -17.87 -20.43
N LEU A 239 9.91 -18.57 -19.73
CA LEU A 239 10.29 -19.92 -20.13
C LEU A 239 9.00 -20.79 -20.14
N PRO A 240 8.81 -21.68 -21.14
CA PRO A 240 7.66 -22.57 -21.24
C PRO A 240 7.51 -23.64 -20.12
N ASN A 241 8.35 -23.62 -19.08
CA ASN A 241 8.49 -24.73 -18.11
C ASN A 241 8.06 -24.38 -16.67
N THR A 242 7.45 -23.23 -16.41
CA THR A 242 6.88 -22.95 -15.07
C THR A 242 5.39 -23.29 -15.04
N ASN A 243 5.07 -24.47 -14.48
CA ASN A 243 3.71 -24.90 -14.12
C ASN A 243 3.12 -23.99 -13.03
N SER A 244 2.88 -22.73 -13.36
CA SER A 244 2.34 -21.75 -12.44
C SER A 244 0.83 -21.65 -12.65
N SER A 245 0.07 -21.63 -11.56
CA SER A 245 -1.39 -21.64 -11.54
C SER A 245 -2.03 -20.28 -11.88
N VAL A 246 -1.24 -19.33 -12.37
CA VAL A 246 -1.66 -17.95 -12.63
C VAL A 246 -1.42 -17.65 -14.12
N PRO A 247 -2.42 -17.13 -14.86
CA PRO A 247 -2.25 -16.79 -16.27
C PRO A 247 -1.09 -15.84 -16.54
N THR A 248 -0.41 -16.02 -17.68
CA THR A 248 0.79 -15.32 -18.14
C THR A 248 0.76 -13.79 -18.02
N TYR A 249 -0.41 -13.18 -18.17
CA TYR A 249 -0.59 -11.72 -18.13
C TYR A 249 -0.69 -11.12 -16.72
N PHE A 250 -0.61 -11.94 -15.65
CA PHE A 250 -0.62 -11.48 -14.26
C PHE A 250 0.72 -11.66 -13.55
N GLN A 251 1.76 -12.14 -14.26
CA GLN A 251 3.07 -12.39 -13.65
C GLN A 251 4.08 -11.30 -14.04
N PRO A 252 4.81 -10.72 -13.07
CA PRO A 252 5.94 -9.85 -13.38
C PRO A 252 7.04 -10.65 -14.09
N TYR A 253 7.78 -9.97 -14.99
CA TYR A 253 8.80 -10.57 -15.83
C TYR A 253 9.88 -11.30 -15.00
N ASN A 254 10.00 -12.62 -15.14
CA ASN A 254 10.96 -13.43 -14.39
C ASN A 254 11.98 -14.12 -15.33
N VAL A 255 13.11 -13.45 -15.51
CA VAL A 255 14.45 -13.92 -15.96
C VAL A 255 14.54 -14.96 -17.11
N ALA A 256 14.96 -14.43 -18.27
CA ALA A 256 15.58 -15.01 -19.49
C ALA A 256 14.60 -15.53 -20.57
N SER A 257 14.75 -15.25 -21.88
CA SER A 257 15.92 -14.83 -22.68
C SER A 257 15.52 -13.75 -23.71
N HIS A 258 15.83 -12.48 -23.42
CA HIS A 258 15.46 -11.28 -24.21
C HIS A 258 14.03 -10.78 -23.96
N GLY A 259 13.90 -9.82 -23.05
CA GLY A 259 12.74 -8.94 -23.02
C GLY A 259 12.78 -7.97 -24.21
N PRO A 260 11.74 -7.16 -24.44
CA PRO A 260 11.67 -6.23 -25.57
C PRO A 260 12.87 -5.28 -25.68
N VAL A 261 13.49 -4.94 -24.54
CA VAL A 261 14.71 -4.16 -24.51
C VAL A 261 15.93 -5.09 -24.52
N ASP A 262 16.67 -5.06 -25.63
CA ASP A 262 17.98 -5.71 -25.76
C ASP A 262 19.07 -4.72 -26.18
N THR A 263 19.83 -4.24 -25.19
CA THR A 263 20.95 -3.30 -25.36
C THR A 263 22.31 -4.00 -25.36
N GLY A 264 22.36 -5.34 -25.38
CA GLY A 264 23.58 -6.13 -25.24
C GLY A 264 24.15 -6.20 -23.80
N PHE A 265 23.72 -5.32 -22.90
CA PHE A 265 24.09 -5.36 -21.48
C PHE A 265 23.00 -6.03 -20.63
N GLY A 266 23.22 -7.28 -20.23
CA GLY A 266 22.23 -8.07 -19.48
C GLY A 266 21.77 -7.45 -18.14
N GLY A 267 22.57 -6.60 -17.51
CA GLY A 267 22.17 -5.85 -16.31
C GLY A 267 21.14 -4.76 -16.59
N VAL A 268 21.38 -3.95 -17.64
CA VAL A 268 20.49 -2.86 -18.05
C VAL A 268 19.19 -3.42 -18.61
N ASN A 269 19.28 -4.49 -19.41
CA ASN A 269 18.11 -5.21 -19.92
C ASN A 269 17.22 -5.69 -18.77
N TYR A 270 17.81 -6.27 -17.71
CA TYR A 270 17.01 -6.70 -16.55
C TYR A 270 16.28 -5.53 -15.89
N VAL A 271 16.99 -4.43 -15.61
CA VAL A 271 16.39 -3.26 -14.93
C VAL A 271 15.26 -2.67 -15.78
N LEU A 272 15.52 -2.39 -17.06
CA LEU A 272 14.54 -1.77 -17.95
C LEU A 272 13.31 -2.66 -18.17
N ASN A 273 13.52 -3.95 -18.48
CA ASN A 273 12.40 -4.86 -18.69
C ASN A 273 11.57 -5.05 -17.40
N THR A 274 12.21 -5.11 -16.23
CA THR A 274 11.51 -5.21 -14.95
C THR A 274 10.72 -3.94 -14.66
N VAL A 275 11.33 -2.77 -14.80
CA VAL A 275 10.70 -1.47 -14.56
C VAL A 275 9.50 -1.25 -15.48
N LEU A 276 9.64 -1.55 -16.76
CA LEU A 276 8.57 -1.39 -17.76
C LEU A 276 7.44 -2.42 -17.59
N SER A 277 7.70 -3.54 -16.89
CA SER A 277 6.68 -4.53 -16.53
C SER A 277 5.84 -4.16 -15.29
N LEU A 278 6.13 -3.02 -14.63
CA LEU A 278 5.40 -2.56 -13.45
C LEU A 278 4.38 -1.47 -13.78
N ASN A 279 3.10 -1.77 -13.57
CA ASN A 279 1.97 -0.84 -13.78
C ASN A 279 2.16 0.51 -13.08
N MET A 280 2.53 0.49 -11.80
CA MET A 280 2.74 1.70 -11.01
C MET A 280 3.84 2.60 -11.57
N VAL A 281 4.89 2.02 -12.16
CA VAL A 281 6.01 2.80 -12.68
C VAL A 281 5.61 3.52 -13.96
N ILE A 282 4.95 2.82 -14.88
CA ILE A 282 4.46 3.44 -16.11
C ILE A 282 3.43 4.52 -15.80
N ALA A 283 2.49 4.27 -14.87
CA ALA A 283 1.53 5.28 -14.43
C ALA A 283 2.23 6.55 -13.93
N PHE A 284 3.23 6.38 -13.04
CA PHE A 284 4.00 7.48 -12.48
C PHE A 284 4.79 8.24 -13.55
N LEU A 285 5.54 7.53 -14.39
CA LEU A 285 6.39 8.12 -15.42
C LEU A 285 5.55 8.90 -16.45
N VAL A 286 4.46 8.33 -16.94
CA VAL A 286 3.55 9.00 -17.89
C VAL A 286 2.93 10.24 -17.24
N ALA A 287 2.43 10.13 -16.01
CA ALA A 287 1.83 11.26 -15.31
C ALA A 287 2.84 12.41 -15.09
N VAL A 288 4.06 12.10 -14.63
CA VAL A 288 5.11 13.10 -14.38
C VAL A 288 5.57 13.76 -15.68
N ILE A 289 5.82 12.97 -16.74
CA ILE A 289 6.26 13.53 -18.03
C ILE A 289 5.18 14.44 -18.60
N LEU A 290 3.93 13.98 -18.67
CA LEU A 290 2.85 14.77 -19.24
C LEU A 290 2.52 16.01 -18.40
N ASP A 291 2.54 15.92 -17.07
CA ASP A 291 2.26 17.10 -16.23
C ASP A 291 3.35 18.18 -16.35
N ASN A 292 4.62 17.78 -16.55
CA ASN A 292 5.72 18.73 -16.73
C ASN A 292 5.81 19.31 -18.15
N THR A 293 5.51 18.49 -19.18
CA THR A 293 5.65 18.90 -20.59
C THR A 293 4.44 19.68 -21.11
N VAL A 294 3.22 19.34 -20.67
CA VAL A 294 2.01 20.01 -21.14
C VAL A 294 1.81 21.32 -20.37
N PRO A 295 1.71 22.47 -21.07
CA PRO A 295 1.50 23.76 -20.43
C PRO A 295 0.18 23.75 -19.64
N GLY A 296 0.21 24.28 -18.41
CA GLY A 296 -0.97 24.34 -17.55
C GLY A 296 -0.74 25.24 -16.34
N GLY A 297 -1.82 25.80 -15.82
CA GLY A 297 -1.78 26.74 -14.69
C GLY A 297 -1.53 26.05 -13.34
N ARG A 298 -1.09 26.80 -12.32
CA ARG A 298 -0.87 26.28 -10.95
C ARG A 298 -2.14 25.69 -10.32
N GLN A 299 -3.30 26.25 -10.62
CA GLN A 299 -4.61 25.73 -10.18
C GLN A 299 -4.95 24.40 -10.86
N GLU A 300 -4.64 24.25 -12.15
CA GLU A 300 -4.86 23.00 -12.86
C GLU A 300 -3.99 21.87 -12.31
N ARG A 301 -2.74 22.19 -11.91
CA ARG A 301 -1.83 21.24 -11.27
C ARG A 301 -2.16 20.95 -9.79
N GLY A 302 -3.14 21.63 -9.19
CA GLY A 302 -3.48 21.45 -7.77
C GLY A 302 -2.41 21.95 -6.78
N LEU A 303 -1.45 22.78 -7.24
CA LEU A 303 -0.31 23.23 -6.43
C LEU A 303 -0.68 24.38 -5.46
N TYR A 304 -1.86 24.98 -5.57
CA TYR A 304 -2.30 26.09 -4.71
C TYR A 304 -2.41 25.68 -3.23
N VAL A 305 -2.82 24.43 -2.96
CA VAL A 305 -2.95 23.88 -1.60
C VAL A 305 -1.61 23.88 -0.86
N TRP A 306 -0.50 23.77 -1.60
CA TRP A 306 0.84 23.75 -1.02
C TRP A 306 1.36 25.14 -0.66
N SER A 307 0.83 26.21 -1.29
CA SER A 307 1.23 27.59 -0.98
C SER A 307 0.68 28.08 0.37
N GLU A 308 -0.51 27.65 0.78
CA GLU A 308 -1.09 27.98 2.10
C GLU A 308 -0.40 27.24 3.25
N ALA A 309 0.15 26.06 2.99
CA ALA A 309 0.87 25.27 3.99
C ALA A 309 2.16 25.97 4.46
N GLU A 310 2.83 26.73 3.59
CA GLU A 310 4.06 27.45 3.92
C GLU A 310 3.81 28.60 4.90
N GLU A 311 2.67 29.28 4.78
CA GLU A 311 2.20 30.31 5.74
C GLU A 311 1.88 29.72 7.13
N ALA A 312 1.37 28.49 7.18
CA ALA A 312 1.02 27.80 8.43
C ALA A 312 2.24 27.39 9.28
N THR A 313 3.45 27.34 8.70
CA THR A 313 4.70 26.96 9.41
C THR A 313 5.03 27.89 10.58
N ARG A 314 4.50 29.11 10.58
CA ARG A 314 4.81 30.15 11.58
C ARG A 314 4.02 30.01 12.89
N GLU A 315 3.06 29.09 12.97
CA GLU A 315 2.24 28.89 14.18
C GLU A 315 2.73 27.70 15.03
N PRO A 316 3.05 27.91 16.33
CA PRO A 316 3.52 26.84 17.21
C PRO A 316 2.45 25.80 17.57
N SER A 317 1.16 26.18 17.52
CA SER A 317 0.01 25.27 17.70
C SER A 317 -0.05 24.20 16.61
N PHE A 318 0.27 24.56 15.36
CA PHE A 318 0.29 23.66 14.21
C PHE A 318 1.37 22.58 14.33
N LEU A 319 2.56 22.94 14.82
CA LEU A 319 3.66 21.98 15.01
C LEU A 319 3.32 20.89 16.02
N LYS A 320 2.51 21.21 17.05
CA LYS A 320 2.06 20.27 18.08
C LYS A 320 1.23 19.12 17.49
N ASP A 321 0.44 19.41 16.45
CA ASP A 321 -0.39 18.42 15.74
C ASP A 321 0.44 17.43 14.91
N TYR A 322 1.71 17.73 14.64
CA TYR A 322 2.65 16.88 13.91
C TYR A 322 3.89 16.45 14.72
N GLU A 323 3.84 16.61 16.04
CA GLU A 323 4.92 16.16 16.93
C GLU A 323 5.10 14.64 16.91
N LEU A 324 6.37 14.21 16.83
CA LEU A 324 6.74 12.79 16.92
C LEU A 324 6.43 12.22 18.32
N PRO A 325 5.97 10.97 18.40
CA PRO A 325 5.74 10.30 19.68
C PRO A 325 7.03 10.19 20.51
N PHE A 326 6.89 10.20 21.83
CA PHE A 326 7.99 10.03 22.81
C PHE A 326 9.13 11.08 22.77
N LYS A 327 8.91 12.27 22.18
CA LYS A 327 9.96 13.31 22.02
C LYS A 327 11.21 12.80 21.27
N ILE A 328 11.01 11.85 20.35
CA ILE A 328 12.06 11.32 19.44
C ILE A 328 12.69 12.43 18.57
N GLY A 329 12.05 13.60 18.46
CA GLY A 329 12.59 14.77 17.77
C GLY A 329 14.00 15.20 18.21
N ARG A 330 14.44 14.86 19.43
CA ARG A 330 15.84 15.10 19.87
C ARG A 330 16.86 14.18 19.18
N ALA A 331 16.49 12.95 18.81
CA ALA A 331 17.37 12.04 18.08
C ALA A 331 17.53 12.42 16.61
N PHE A 332 16.53 13.10 16.02
CA PHE A 332 16.57 13.60 14.64
C PHE A 332 17.11 15.03 14.51
N TRP A 333 17.57 15.65 15.60
CA TRP A 333 18.09 17.02 15.61
C TRP A 333 19.28 17.23 14.64
N TRP A 334 20.02 16.16 14.33
CA TRP A 334 21.14 16.19 13.38
C TRP A 334 20.73 16.23 11.90
N VAL A 335 19.48 15.89 11.58
CA VAL A 335 19.00 15.87 10.19
C VAL A 335 18.41 17.24 9.86
N LYS A 336 19.27 18.18 9.42
CA LYS A 336 18.87 19.52 8.93
C LYS A 336 17.79 19.46 7.83
N CYS A 337 17.70 18.36 7.07
CA CYS A 337 16.65 18.13 6.07
C CYS A 337 15.25 17.89 6.65
N MET A 338 15.10 17.69 7.96
CA MET A 338 13.80 17.45 8.59
C MET A 338 13.06 18.73 9.02
N GLY A 339 13.52 19.92 8.64
CA GLY A 339 12.78 21.18 8.84
C GLY A 339 12.34 21.40 10.29
N LEU A 340 13.28 21.26 11.24
CA LEU A 340 13.14 21.78 12.61
C LEU A 340 13.40 23.28 12.60
#